data_AF-A0A920S347-F1
#
_entry.id   AF-A0A920S347-F1
#
_cell.length_a   1.000
_cell.length_b   1.000
_cell.length_c   1.000
_cell.angle_alpha   90.00
_cell.angle_beta   90.00
_cell.angle_gamma   90.00
#
_symmetry.space_group_name_H-M   'P 1'
#
loop_
_entity.id
_entity.type
_entity.pdbx_description
1 polymer ?
#
loop_
_entity_poly.entity_id
_entity_poly.type
_entity_poly.pdbx_seq_one_letter_code
_entity_poly.pdbx_strand_id
1 'polypeptide(L)'
;MTSKVLIIACGALSLELNQIKKLNSWDHVTIKCLNAELHNTPKLIPEKIKEKYIALKDDFQKVFVAYADCGTGGMLDSFLKEYNLERLDGAHCF
;
A
#
# COMPACT_ATOMS: atom_id res chain seq x y z
N MET A 1 14.50 1.22 -19.73
CA MET A 1 13.36 1.97 -19.18
C MET A 1 13.13 1.48 -17.77
N THR A 2 13.13 2.37 -16.76
CA THR A 2 12.83 2.00 -15.37
C THR A 2 11.34 1.72 -15.25
N SER A 3 10.97 0.53 -14.76
CA SER A 3 9.58 0.13 -14.55
C SER A 3 8.88 1.09 -13.57
N LYS A 4 7.71 1.63 -13.93
CA LYS A 4 6.90 2.43 -13.00
C LYS A 4 6.28 1.53 -11.93
N VAL A 5 6.52 1.87 -10.67
CA VAL A 5 6.03 1.11 -9.51
C VAL A 5 5.06 1.96 -8.71
N LEU A 6 3.94 1.38 -8.29
CA LEU A 6 2.99 1.98 -7.35
C LEU A 6 3.14 1.31 -5.98
N ILE A 7 3.18 2.11 -4.91
CA ILE A 7 3.03 1.65 -3.53
C ILE A 7 1.76 2.26 -2.97
N ILE A 8 0.78 1.44 -2.61
CA ILE A 8 -0.41 1.86 -1.86
C ILE A 8 -0.09 1.67 -0.38
N ALA A 9 0.05 2.76 0.36
CA ALA A 9 0.62 2.76 1.70
C ALA A 9 -0.36 3.21 2.78
N CYS A 10 -0.05 2.84 4.02
CA CYS A 10 -0.67 3.43 5.19
C CYS A 10 -0.28 4.90 5.35
N GLY A 11 -1.25 5.76 5.69
CA GLY A 11 -0.99 7.16 6.00
C GLY A 11 -0.03 7.37 7.16
N ALA A 12 0.00 6.43 8.11
CA ALA A 12 0.93 6.44 9.24
C ALA A 12 2.41 6.29 8.81
N LEU A 13 2.68 5.68 7.66
CA LEU A 13 4.03 5.46 7.11
C LEU A 13 4.44 6.54 6.09
N SER A 14 3.60 7.56 5.88
CA SER A 14 3.75 8.48 4.76
C SER A 14 5.03 9.30 4.82
N LEU A 15 5.49 9.67 6.01
CA LEU A 15 6.70 10.48 6.18
C LEU A 15 7.95 9.66 5.86
N GLU A 16 8.07 8.49 6.47
CA GLU A 16 9.21 7.58 6.38
C GLU A 16 9.36 7.07 4.94
N LEU A 17 8.26 6.66 4.31
CA LEU A 17 8.28 6.17 2.93
C LEU A 17 8.70 7.26 1.94
N ASN A 18 8.26 8.51 2.13
CA ASN A 18 8.69 9.63 1.29
C ASN A 18 10.16 9.99 1.52
N GLN A 19 10.65 9.90 2.76
CA GLN A 19 12.07 10.10 3.07
C GLN A 19 12.94 9.04 2.38
N ILE A 20 12.59 7.76 2.49
CA ILE A 20 13.31 6.66 1.83
C ILE A 20 13.30 6.85 0.31
N LYS A 21 12.14 7.18 -0.28
CA LYS A 21 12.02 7.46 -1.72
C LYS A 21 12.98 8.57 -2.15
N LYS A 22 13.05 9.66 -1.38
CA LYS A 22 13.92 10.81 -1.67
C LYS A 22 15.40 10.45 -1.53
N LEU A 23 15.79 9.77 -0.46
CA LEU A 23 17.18 9.39 -0.19
C LEU A 23 17.76 8.46 -1.25
N ASN A 24 16.92 7.62 -1.85
CA ASN A 24 17.34 6.65 -2.86
C ASN A 24 17.06 7.09 -4.30
N SER A 25 16.61 8.34 -4.52
CA SER A 25 16.23 8.85 -5.85
C SER A 25 15.29 7.91 -6.61
N TRP A 26 14.28 7.37 -5.91
CA TRP A 26 13.30 6.45 -6.49
C TRP A 26 12.24 7.19 -7.32
N ASP A 27 12.66 7.86 -8.39
CA ASP A 27 11.80 8.69 -9.24
C ASP A 27 10.73 7.88 -9.98
N HIS A 28 10.98 6.59 -10.19
CA HIS A 28 10.08 5.64 -10.83
C HIS A 28 8.99 5.08 -9.88
N VAL A 29 9.08 5.36 -8.58
CA VAL A 29 8.15 4.88 -7.56
C VAL A 29 7.12 5.97 -7.23
N THR A 30 5.84 5.65 -7.36
CA THR A 30 4.74 6.51 -6.89
C THR A 30 4.17 5.92 -5.60
N ILE A 31 4.06 6.74 -4.56
CA ILE A 31 3.51 6.35 -3.26
C ILE A 31 2.16 7.04 -3.10
N LYS A 32 1.11 6.25 -2.85
CA LYS A 32 -0.24 6.75 -2.58
C LYS A 32 -0.67 6.26 -1.21
N CYS A 33 -0.77 7.19 -0.26
CA CYS A 33 -1.20 6.86 1.09
C CYS A 33 -2.73 6.91 1.20
N LEU A 34 -3.30 5.95 1.93
CA LEU A 34 -4.68 6.04 2.43
C LEU A 34 -4.70 6.79 3.76
N ASN A 35 -5.86 7.28 4.18
CA ASN A 35 -6.01 8.00 5.45
C ASN A 35 -5.66 7.07 6.64
N ALA A 36 -4.83 7.58 7.57
CA ALA A 36 -4.43 6.86 8.77
C ALA A 36 -5.61 6.53 9.71
N GLU A 37 -6.74 7.25 9.62
CA GLU A 37 -7.95 6.98 10.39
C GLU A 37 -8.54 5.58 10.15
N LEU A 38 -8.16 4.89 9.06
CA LEU A 38 -8.58 3.52 8.78
C LEU A 38 -8.16 2.52 9.86
N HIS A 39 -7.18 2.84 10.72
CA HIS A 39 -6.87 2.00 11.89
C HIS A 39 -8.03 1.90 12.89
N ASN A 40 -8.93 2.89 12.90
CA ASN A 40 -10.12 2.85 13.73
C ASN A 40 -11.22 1.95 13.12
N THR A 41 -11.11 1.63 11.83
CA THR A 41 -12.04 0.76 11.11
C THR A 41 -11.31 -0.25 10.20
N PRO A 42 -10.48 -1.16 10.76
CA PRO A 42 -9.57 -2.00 9.96
C PRO A 42 -10.24 -2.83 8.87
N LYS A 43 -11.50 -3.23 9.09
CA LYS A 43 -12.29 -4.01 8.13
C LYS A 43 -12.50 -3.30 6.79
N LEU A 44 -12.38 -1.97 6.74
CA LEU A 44 -12.50 -1.18 5.51
C LEU A 44 -11.18 -1.07 4.73
N ILE A 45 -10.05 -1.43 5.32
CA ILE A 45 -8.73 -1.32 4.69
C ILE A 45 -8.67 -2.07 3.35
N PRO A 46 -9.11 -3.34 3.23
CA PRO A 46 -9.03 -4.07 1.96
C PRO A 46 -9.84 -3.40 0.84
N GLU A 47 -11.04 -2.91 1.16
CA GLU A 47 -11.90 -2.21 0.20
C GLU A 47 -11.26 -0.90 -0.28
N LYS A 48 -10.69 -0.10 0.64
CA LYS A 48 -10.02 1.15 0.28
C LYS A 48 -8.73 0.93 -0.52
N ILE A 49 -8.00 -0.14 -0.26
CA ILE A 49 -6.87 -0.54 -1.10
C ILE A 49 -7.37 -0.94 -2.48
N LYS A 50 -8.45 -1.74 -2.58
CA LYS A 50 -9.05 -2.17 -3.85
C LYS A 50 -9.48 -0.99 -4.71
N GLU A 51 -10.22 -0.04 -4.13
CA GLU A 51 -10.65 1.19 -4.82
C GLU A 51 -9.43 1.91 -5.44
N LYS A 52 -8.37 2.06 -4.65
CA LYS A 52 -7.15 2.76 -5.09
C LYS A 52 -6.36 1.97 -6.14
N TYR A 53 -6.29 0.66 -5.99
CA TYR A 53 -5.62 -0.25 -6.92
C TYR A 53 -6.30 -0.22 -8.28
N ILE A 54 -7.61 -0.42 -8.34
CA ILE A 54 -8.36 -0.43 -9.61
C ILE A 54 -8.21 0.90 -10.35
N ALA A 55 -8.23 2.02 -9.63
CA ALA A 55 -8.13 3.35 -10.23
C ALA A 55 -6.76 3.66 -10.85
N LEU A 56 -5.70 2.93 -10.47
CA LEU A 56 -4.32 3.28 -10.85
C LEU A 56 -3.56 2.16 -11.54
N LYS A 57 -3.97 0.89 -11.41
CA LYS A 57 -3.17 -0.28 -11.79
C LYS A 57 -2.66 -0.24 -13.24
N ASP A 58 -3.42 0.34 -14.17
CA ASP A 58 -3.10 0.33 -15.60
C ASP A 58 -1.97 1.31 -15.97
N ASP A 59 -1.64 2.25 -15.08
CA ASP A 59 -0.54 3.22 -15.25
C ASP A 59 0.84 2.68 -14.75
N PHE A 60 0.85 1.51 -14.09
CA PHE A 60 2.02 0.97 -13.41
C PHE A 60 2.30 -0.48 -13.81
N GLN A 61 3.58 -0.85 -13.84
CA GLN A 61 4.00 -2.21 -14.18
C GLN A 61 4.00 -3.13 -12.96
N LYS A 62 4.15 -2.57 -11.75
CA LYS A 62 4.11 -3.29 -10.48
C LYS A 62 3.36 -2.48 -9.44
N VAL A 63 2.61 -3.16 -8.59
CA VAL A 63 1.94 -2.56 -7.44
C VAL A 63 2.29 -3.34 -6.18
N PHE A 64 2.67 -2.62 -5.13
CA PHE A 64 2.93 -3.14 -3.80
C PHE A 64 2.00 -2.46 -2.79
N VAL A 65 1.72 -3.16 -1.69
CA VAL A 65 0.89 -2.66 -0.60
C VAL A 65 1.73 -2.46 0.66
N ALA A 66 2.03 -1.21 1.01
CA ALA A 66 2.70 -0.88 2.25
C ALA A 66 1.69 -0.70 3.40
N TYR A 67 0.96 -1.78 3.68
CA TYR A 67 0.06 -1.94 4.82
C TYR A 67 0.39 -3.25 5.51
N ALA A 68 0.50 -3.23 6.84
CA ALA A 68 0.42 -4.44 7.64
C ALA A 68 -1.05 -4.89 7.80
N ASP A 69 -1.30 -6.01 8.48
CA ASP A 69 -2.69 -6.46 8.73
C ASP A 69 -3.50 -5.42 9.52
N CYS A 70 -2.87 -4.70 10.47
CA CYS A 70 -3.45 -3.55 11.15
C CYS A 70 -4.84 -3.84 11.77
N GLY A 71 -5.09 -5.09 12.17
CA GLY A 71 -6.33 -5.55 12.80
C GLY A 71 -7.41 -6.02 11.81
N THR A 72 -7.08 -6.29 10.55
CA THR A 72 -8.04 -6.88 9.59
C THR A 72 -8.32 -8.35 9.85
N GLY A 73 -7.46 -9.04 10.62
CA GLY A 73 -7.63 -10.45 10.94
C GLY A 73 -7.40 -11.36 9.73
N GLY A 74 -6.48 -10.99 8.84
CA GLY A 74 -6.15 -11.74 7.62
C GLY A 74 -7.07 -11.47 6.43
N MET A 75 -8.05 -10.57 6.56
CA MET A 75 -8.89 -10.14 5.42
C MET A 75 -8.05 -9.46 4.35
N LEU A 76 -7.06 -8.66 4.74
CA LEU A 76 -6.14 -8.02 3.82
C LEU A 76 -5.34 -9.07 3.03
N ASP A 77 -4.77 -10.07 3.71
CA ASP A 77 -4.02 -11.15 3.05
C ASP A 77 -4.86 -11.93 2.04
N SER A 78 -6.11 -12.25 2.42
CA SER A 78 -7.04 -12.96 1.55
C SER A 78 -7.34 -12.16 0.29
N PHE A 79 -7.58 -10.86 0.43
CA PHE A 79 -7.78 -9.94 -0.70
C PHE A 79 -6.52 -9.84 -1.58
N LEU A 80 -5.34 -9.63 -0.99
CA LEU A 80 -4.11 -9.46 -1.77
C LEU A 80 -3.77 -10.70 -2.58
N LYS A 81 -4.06 -11.89 -2.04
CA LYS A 81 -3.90 -13.17 -2.76
C LYS A 81 -4.79 -13.27 -3.99
N GLU A 82 -6.03 -12.77 -3.92
CA GLU A 82 -6.96 -12.74 -5.07
C GLU A 82 -6.41 -11.87 -6.21
N TYR A 83 -5.76 -10.76 -5.87
CA TYR A 83 -5.21 -9.80 -6.85
C TYR A 83 -3.73 -10.04 -7.17
N ASN A 84 -3.12 -11.10 -6.64
CA ASN A 84 -1.68 -11.38 -6.75
C ASN A 84 -0.80 -10.16 -6.40
N LEU A 85 -1.15 -9.49 -5.29
CA LEU A 85 -0.44 -8.33 -4.76
C LEU A 85 0.43 -8.72 -3.58
N GLU A 86 1.60 -8.13 -3.50
CA GLU A 86 2.53 -8.30 -2.38
C GLU A 86 2.38 -7.14 -1.39
N ARG A 87 2.50 -7.42 -0.09
CA ARG A 87 2.51 -6.40 0.96
C ARG A 87 3.72 -6.45 1.87
N LEU A 88 3.92 -5.37 2.62
CA LEU A 88 4.81 -5.37 3.77
C LEU A 88 4.28 -6.37 4.82
N ASP A 89 5.17 -7.23 5.30
CA ASP A 89 4.91 -8.10 6.44
C ASP A 89 4.75 -7.28 7.73
N GLY A 90 4.07 -7.87 8.70
CA GLY A 90 3.84 -7.27 10.02
C GLY A 90 2.39 -7.31 10.47
N ALA A 91 2.19 -7.19 11.79
CA ALA A 91 0.88 -7.11 12.42
C ALA A 91 0.34 -5.67 12.44
N HIS A 92 1.23 -4.67 12.52
CA HIS A 92 0.89 -3.25 12.63
C HIS A 92 1.77 -2.40 11.73
N CYS A 93 1.25 -1.22 11.41
CA CYS A 93 1.83 -0.27 10.48
C CYS A 93 2.73 0.76 11.21
N PHE A 94 3.00 0.55 12.51
CA PHE A 94 3.81 1.37 13.41
C PHE A 94 4.70 0.47 14.27
#